data_AF-A0A7C5T1V8-F1
#
_entry.id   AF-A0A7C5T1V8-F1
#
_cell.length_a   1.000
_cell.length_b   1.000
_cell.length_c   1.000
_cell.angle_alpha   90.00
_cell.angle_beta   90.00
_cell.angle_gamma   90.00
#
_symmetry.space_group_name_H-M   'P 1'
#
loop_
_entity.id
_entity.type
_entity.pdbx_description
1 polymer ?
#
loop_
_entity_poly.entity_id
_entity_poly.type
_entity_poly.pdbx_seq_one_letter_code
_entity_poly.pdbx_strand_id
1 'polypeptide(L)'
;MASFDVTVSRAFVSLALLGYAAYSDFKTREVDDLVWIILCATSTPFVLLQLVELERRALLAYVLSAYLAFLLGFTLSAFKLWGWADFLALACIGLTTPPSAEGGYLSLLPSISTLVNSLLISCTYPLFLLTENLYLIARGERVFEGVEASLPVKVIAFFTLRNVPAQVYLRRRNFYSLAERFEGGKRYITLRIGVEEEGETKPLPNRVWVSPYMPFVTLLAIGYAIHLTAGCLLDRLLLAPLAY
;
A
#
# COMPACT_ATOMS: atom_id res chain seq x y z
N MET A 1 8.44 31.10 12.78
CA MET A 1 9.65 30.28 13.01
C MET A 1 9.33 29.08 13.87
N ALA A 2 8.88 29.25 15.14
CA ALA A 2 8.54 28.12 16.02
C ALA A 2 7.53 27.10 15.43
N SER A 3 6.43 27.55 14.82
CA SER A 3 5.43 26.66 14.21
C SER A 3 5.94 25.92 12.96
N PHE A 4 6.87 26.53 12.22
CA PHE A 4 7.53 25.91 11.06
C PHE A 4 8.49 24.81 11.51
N ASP A 5 9.32 25.09 12.52
CA ASP A 5 10.29 24.12 13.07
C ASP A 5 9.59 22.90 13.68
N VAL A 6 8.46 23.11 14.36
CA VAL A 6 7.59 22.02 14.86
C VAL A 6 7.04 21.16 13.73
N THR A 7 6.57 21.79 12.65
CA THR A 7 6.00 21.09 11.49
C THR A 7 7.05 20.20 10.81
N VAL A 8 8.23 20.75 10.56
CA VAL A 8 9.35 20.02 9.92
C VAL A 8 9.84 18.89 10.82
N SER A 9 9.99 19.13 12.12
CA SER A 9 10.42 18.11 13.09
C SER A 9 9.45 16.94 13.15
N ARG A 10 8.14 17.22 13.24
CA ARG A 10 7.09 16.20 13.19
C ARG A 10 7.14 15.41 11.88
N ALA A 11 7.21 16.10 10.75
CA ALA A 11 7.26 15.47 9.43
C ALA A 11 8.46 14.53 9.31
N PHE A 12 9.63 14.95 9.81
CA PHE A 12 10.84 14.13 9.84
C PHE A 12 10.66 12.88 10.70
N VAL A 13 10.14 13.02 11.93
CA VAL A 13 9.89 11.88 12.83
C VAL A 13 8.91 10.89 12.20
N SER A 14 7.77 11.38 11.69
CA SER A 14 6.77 10.55 11.02
C SER A 14 7.34 9.85 9.79
N LEU A 15 8.11 10.55 8.94
CA LEU A 15 8.75 9.95 7.76
C LEU A 15 9.82 8.92 8.12
N ALA A 16 10.60 9.14 9.18
CA ALA A 16 11.63 8.20 9.61
C ALA A 16 11.00 6.88 10.08
N LEU A 17 9.95 6.96 10.92
CA LEU A 17 9.27 5.78 11.46
C LEU A 17 8.41 5.07 10.41
N LEU A 18 7.69 5.81 9.55
CA LEU A 18 6.99 5.22 8.40
C LEU A 18 7.97 4.64 7.38
N GLY A 19 9.15 5.24 7.20
CA GLY A 19 10.22 4.70 6.35
C GLY A 19 10.79 3.39 6.90
N TYR A 20 10.94 3.28 8.22
CA TYR A 20 11.28 2.01 8.87
C TYR A 20 10.17 0.96 8.69
N ALA A 21 8.90 1.34 8.90
CA ALA A 21 7.76 0.46 8.68
C ALA A 21 7.71 -0.04 7.23
N ALA A 22 7.90 0.87 6.26
CA ALA A 22 8.00 0.55 4.84
C ALA A 22 9.16 -0.41 4.54
N TYR A 23 10.34 -0.19 5.12
CA TYR A 23 11.46 -1.10 4.97
C TYR A 23 11.15 -2.50 5.50
N SER A 24 10.54 -2.59 6.69
CA SER A 24 10.15 -3.85 7.32
C SER A 24 9.10 -4.58 6.46
N ASP A 25 8.01 -3.90 6.09
CA ASP A 25 6.97 -4.42 5.20
C ASP A 25 7.57 -4.89 3.86
N PHE A 26 8.43 -4.10 3.24
CA PHE A 26 9.08 -4.47 1.99
C PHE A 26 9.95 -5.75 2.14
N LYS A 27 10.70 -5.86 3.24
CA LYS A 27 11.70 -6.91 3.45
C LYS A 27 11.15 -8.21 4.03
N THR A 28 10.15 -8.15 4.92
CA THR A 28 9.61 -9.31 5.65
C THR A 28 8.10 -9.47 5.52
N ARG A 29 7.38 -8.50 4.94
CA ARG A 29 5.89 -8.43 4.93
C ARG A 29 5.26 -8.35 6.31
N GLU A 30 6.05 -7.95 7.31
CA GLU A 30 5.61 -7.85 8.70
C GLU A 30 6.17 -6.56 9.28
N VAL A 31 5.35 -5.87 10.08
CA VAL A 31 5.73 -4.66 10.81
C VAL A 31 5.36 -4.87 12.27
N ASP A 32 6.32 -4.69 13.16
CA ASP A 32 6.10 -4.78 14.61
C ASP A 32 5.15 -3.67 15.07
N ASP A 33 4.16 -4.02 15.89
CA ASP A 33 3.17 -3.07 16.39
C ASP A 33 3.79 -1.94 17.23
N LEU A 34 4.97 -2.17 17.82
CA LEU A 34 5.72 -1.18 18.57
C LEU A 34 6.07 0.05 17.69
N VAL A 35 6.26 -0.12 16.38
CA VAL A 35 6.55 0.97 15.46
C VAL A 35 5.43 2.01 15.47
N TRP A 36 4.18 1.56 15.49
CA TRP A 36 2.99 2.44 15.51
C TRP A 36 2.85 3.17 16.83
N ILE A 37 3.14 2.48 17.95
CA ILE A 37 3.13 3.07 19.29
C ILE A 37 4.20 4.17 19.38
N ILE A 38 5.43 3.90 18.94
CA ILE A 38 6.52 4.88 18.94
C ILE A 38 6.18 6.07 18.03
N LEU A 39 5.61 5.82 16.85
CA LEU A 39 5.16 6.86 15.93
C LEU A 39 4.14 7.80 16.57
N CYS A 40 3.08 7.26 17.15
CA CYS A 40 2.09 8.07 17.84
C CYS A 40 2.69 8.80 19.06
N ALA A 41 3.45 8.10 19.90
CA ALA A 41 4.01 8.68 21.12
C ALA A 41 4.99 9.83 20.84
N THR A 42 5.85 9.68 19.84
CA THR A 42 6.85 10.69 19.47
C THR A 42 6.26 11.86 18.68
N SER A 43 5.24 11.64 17.86
CA SER A 43 4.59 12.71 17.10
C SER A 43 3.55 13.50 17.91
N THR A 44 2.93 12.89 18.94
CA THR A 44 1.84 13.51 19.73
C THR A 44 2.19 14.88 20.30
N PRO A 45 3.36 15.12 20.94
CA PRO A 45 3.70 16.44 21.47
C PRO A 45 3.69 17.53 20.39
N PHE A 46 4.24 17.24 19.20
CA PHE A 46 4.24 18.18 18.08
C PHE A 46 2.83 18.41 17.54
N VAL A 47 2.04 17.35 17.40
CA VAL A 47 0.64 17.44 16.95
C VAL A 47 -0.17 18.31 17.89
N LEU A 48 -0.09 18.11 19.21
CA LEU A 48 -0.83 18.90 20.19
C LEU A 48 -0.47 20.39 20.11
N LEU A 49 0.81 20.72 19.94
CA LEU A 49 1.26 22.10 19.75
C LEU A 49 0.69 22.72 18.47
N GLN A 50 0.57 21.95 17.38
CA GLN A 50 -0.03 22.44 16.15
C GLN A 50 -1.56 22.59 16.29
N LEU A 51 -2.23 21.65 16.97
CA LEU A 51 -3.69 21.65 17.11
C LEU A 51 -4.20 22.88 17.87
N VAL A 52 -3.46 23.40 18.85
CA VAL A 52 -3.86 24.63 19.57
C VAL A 52 -3.78 25.89 18.72
N GLU A 53 -2.99 25.86 17.64
CA GLU A 53 -2.85 26.97 16.69
C GLU A 53 -3.87 26.89 15.54
N LEU A 54 -4.54 25.74 15.36
CA LEU A 54 -5.49 25.55 14.27
C LEU A 54 -6.80 26.30 14.50
N GLU A 55 -7.30 26.93 13.43
CA GLU A 55 -8.67 27.44 13.41
C GLU A 55 -9.70 26.31 13.41
N ARG A 56 -10.94 26.64 13.78
CA ARG A 56 -12.05 25.66 13.88
C ARG A 56 -12.22 24.80 12.63
N ARG A 57 -12.10 25.38 11.44
CA ARG A 57 -12.27 24.65 10.17
C ARG A 57 -11.15 23.62 9.96
N ALA A 58 -9.90 23.99 10.22
CA ALA A 58 -8.76 23.09 10.15
C ALA A 58 -8.84 21.99 11.23
N LEU A 59 -9.32 22.29 12.43
CA LEU A 59 -9.58 21.27 13.45
C LEU A 59 -10.64 20.25 13.01
N LEU A 60 -11.73 20.71 12.38
CA LEU A 60 -12.74 19.81 11.82
C LEU A 60 -12.17 18.94 10.70
N ALA A 61 -11.32 19.51 9.83
CA ALA A 61 -10.65 18.77 8.77
C ALA A 61 -9.69 17.71 9.33
N TYR A 62 -8.92 18.04 10.38
CA TYR A 62 -8.07 17.09 11.11
C TYR A 62 -8.88 15.91 11.66
N VAL A 63 -9.96 16.19 12.42
CA VAL A 63 -10.82 15.16 13.01
C VAL A 63 -11.46 14.30 11.92
N LEU A 64 -11.96 14.92 10.85
CA LEU A 64 -12.54 14.20 9.72
C LEU A 64 -11.50 13.31 9.03
N SER A 65 -10.29 13.80 8.81
CA SER A 65 -9.19 13.04 8.22
C SER A 65 -8.84 11.82 9.07
N ALA A 66 -8.67 12.00 10.38
CA ALA A 66 -8.38 10.90 11.30
C ALA A 66 -9.53 9.88 11.36
N TYR A 67 -10.78 10.36 11.41
CA TYR A 67 -11.96 9.51 11.43
C TYR A 67 -12.07 8.67 10.14
N LEU A 68 -11.93 9.29 8.97
CA LEU A 68 -11.99 8.58 7.69
C LEU A 68 -10.84 7.59 7.53
N ALA A 69 -9.64 7.95 8.00
CA ALA A 69 -8.49 7.05 8.02
C ALA A 69 -8.80 5.79 8.82
N PHE A 70 -9.33 5.95 10.03
CA PHE A 70 -9.71 4.83 10.88
C PHE A 70 -10.85 4.02 10.26
N LEU A 71 -11.92 4.67 9.81
CA LEU A 71 -13.09 3.99 9.25
C LEU A 71 -12.74 3.18 8.01
N LEU A 72 -12.09 3.78 7.02
CA LEU A 72 -11.67 3.09 5.79
C LEU A 72 -10.62 2.03 6.10
N GLY A 73 -9.60 2.43 6.88
CA GLY A 73 -8.61 1.60 7.55
C GLY A 73 -9.14 0.26 8.02
N PHE A 74 -9.97 0.36 9.04
CA PHE A 74 -10.55 -0.76 9.75
C PHE A 74 -11.51 -1.55 8.85
N THR A 75 -12.37 -0.89 8.08
CA THR A 75 -13.35 -1.58 7.21
C THR A 75 -12.66 -2.48 6.19
N LEU A 76 -11.65 -1.97 5.49
CA LEU A 76 -10.91 -2.75 4.50
C LEU A 76 -10.13 -3.92 5.14
N SER A 77 -9.64 -3.75 6.38
CA SER A 77 -8.96 -4.82 7.12
C SER A 77 -9.95 -5.88 7.61
N ALA A 78 -11.11 -5.47 8.11
CA ALA A 78 -12.19 -6.35 8.56
C ALA A 78 -12.73 -7.22 7.41
N PHE A 79 -12.81 -6.67 6.19
CA PHE A 79 -13.17 -7.43 4.98
C PHE A 79 -11.98 -8.19 4.36
N LYS A 80 -10.81 -8.25 5.02
CA LYS A 80 -9.59 -8.92 4.54
C LYS A 80 -9.10 -8.45 3.16
N LEU A 81 -9.39 -7.20 2.81
CA LEU A 81 -8.95 -6.58 1.55
C LEU A 81 -7.50 -6.06 1.65
N TRP A 82 -7.05 -5.71 2.85
CA TRP A 82 -5.65 -5.37 3.14
C TRP A 82 -5.24 -5.81 4.56
N GLY A 83 -3.96 -5.65 4.88
CA GLY A 83 -3.40 -6.12 6.15
C GLY A 83 -3.75 -5.24 7.35
N TRP A 84 -3.54 -5.79 8.54
CA TRP A 84 -3.64 -5.03 9.80
C TRP A 84 -2.62 -3.87 9.87
N ALA A 85 -1.40 -4.11 9.37
CA ALA A 85 -0.36 -3.08 9.28
C ALA A 85 -0.77 -1.90 8.37
N ASP A 86 -1.50 -2.15 7.28
CA ASP A 86 -1.98 -1.11 6.37
C ASP A 86 -3.00 -0.19 7.05
N PHE A 87 -3.92 -0.80 7.82
CA PHE A 87 -4.84 -0.06 8.69
C PHE A 87 -4.09 0.81 9.69
N LEU A 88 -3.15 0.25 10.45
CA LEU A 88 -2.42 0.99 11.47
C LEU A 88 -1.58 2.12 10.86
N ALA A 89 -0.95 1.89 9.70
CA ALA A 89 -0.24 2.92 8.97
C ALA A 89 -1.14 4.11 8.62
N LEU A 90 -2.31 3.84 8.01
CA LEU A 90 -3.24 4.90 7.62
C LEU A 90 -3.83 5.64 8.83
N ALA A 91 -4.18 4.90 9.89
CA ALA A 91 -4.68 5.48 11.14
C ALA A 91 -3.62 6.38 11.81
N CYS A 92 -2.36 5.91 11.91
CA CYS A 92 -1.27 6.71 12.45
C CYS A 92 -1.00 7.96 11.62
N ILE A 93 -1.07 7.88 10.28
CA ILE A 93 -0.95 9.06 9.41
C ILE A 93 -2.05 10.08 9.74
N GLY A 94 -3.29 9.63 9.92
CA GLY A 94 -4.42 10.49 10.30
C GLY A 94 -4.27 11.15 11.67
N LEU A 95 -3.71 10.45 12.65
CA LEU A 95 -3.45 10.99 14.00
C LEU A 95 -2.21 11.89 14.07
N THR A 96 -1.19 11.61 13.27
CA THR A 96 0.10 12.29 13.37
C THR A 96 0.30 13.42 12.37
N THR A 97 -0.72 13.74 11.57
CA THR A 97 -0.60 14.75 10.50
C THR A 97 -1.76 15.75 10.54
N PRO A 98 -1.55 16.93 11.15
CA PRO A 98 -2.47 18.05 11.02
C PRO A 98 -2.57 18.54 9.57
N PRO A 99 -3.72 19.09 9.16
CA PRO A 99 -3.89 19.64 7.83
C PRO A 99 -3.02 20.88 7.61
N SER A 100 -2.44 21.00 6.41
CA SER A 100 -1.76 22.21 5.97
C SER A 100 -2.78 23.19 5.37
N ALA A 101 -2.57 24.50 5.56
CA ALA A 101 -3.38 25.54 4.91
C ALA A 101 -3.17 25.60 3.39
N GLU A 102 -2.09 25.01 2.90
CA GLU A 102 -1.69 25.00 1.50
C GLU A 102 -2.16 23.71 0.82
N GLY A 103 -2.86 23.84 -0.31
CA GLY A 103 -3.29 22.72 -1.15
C GLY A 103 -4.74 22.80 -1.62
N GLY A 104 -5.17 21.77 -2.36
CA GLY A 104 -6.57 21.60 -2.76
C GLY A 104 -7.42 20.93 -1.67
N TYR A 105 -8.68 20.62 -2.01
CA TYR A 105 -9.65 20.10 -1.04
C TYR A 105 -9.23 18.76 -0.42
N LEU A 106 -8.63 17.84 -1.17
CA LEU A 106 -8.16 16.56 -0.64
C LEU A 106 -6.91 16.72 0.22
N SER A 107 -6.07 17.71 -0.10
CA SER A 107 -4.86 18.05 0.68
C SER A 107 -5.20 18.51 2.10
N LEU A 108 -6.39 19.07 2.31
CA LEU A 108 -6.92 19.39 3.65
C LEU A 108 -7.26 18.15 4.49
N LEU A 109 -7.27 16.96 3.90
CA LEU A 109 -7.49 15.68 4.57
C LEU A 109 -6.22 14.82 4.42
N PRO A 110 -5.17 15.02 5.24
CA PRO A 110 -3.85 14.41 5.05
C PRO A 110 -3.85 12.90 4.84
N SER A 111 -4.64 12.17 5.61
CA SER A 111 -4.74 10.71 5.48
C SER A 111 -5.39 10.28 4.16
N ILE A 112 -6.42 11.00 3.72
CA ILE A 112 -7.09 10.72 2.44
C ILE A 112 -6.20 11.11 1.27
N SER A 113 -5.57 12.28 1.33
CA SER A 113 -4.56 12.69 0.34
C SER A 113 -3.45 11.66 0.23
N THR A 114 -2.95 11.16 1.37
CA THR A 114 -1.91 10.13 1.40
C THR A 114 -2.40 8.84 0.76
N LEU A 115 -3.60 8.37 1.12
CA LEU A 115 -4.20 7.18 0.53
C LEU A 115 -4.36 7.32 -0.99
N VAL A 116 -4.87 8.45 -1.48
CA VAL A 116 -5.03 8.72 -2.91
C VAL A 116 -3.68 8.72 -3.63
N ASN A 117 -2.67 9.41 -3.09
CA ASN A 117 -1.32 9.41 -3.65
C ASN A 117 -0.75 7.98 -3.72
N SER A 118 -0.96 7.19 -2.67
CA SER A 118 -0.48 5.80 -2.59
C SER A 118 -1.17 4.90 -3.62
N LEU A 119 -2.48 5.08 -3.82
CA LEU A 119 -3.24 4.35 -4.83
C LEU A 119 -2.79 4.73 -6.26
N LEU A 120 -2.52 6.01 -6.52
CA LEU A 120 -1.98 6.44 -7.82
C LEU A 120 -0.61 5.80 -8.10
N ILE A 121 0.27 5.76 -7.10
CA ILE A 121 1.57 5.08 -7.22
C ILE A 121 1.38 3.57 -7.39
N SER A 122 0.38 2.97 -6.73
CA SER A 122 0.12 1.54 -6.82
C SER A 122 -0.18 1.07 -8.24
N CYS A 123 -0.68 1.96 -9.12
CA CYS A 123 -0.88 1.68 -10.55
C CYS A 123 0.42 1.34 -11.30
N THR A 124 1.59 1.65 -10.74
CA THR A 124 2.88 1.24 -11.30
C THR A 124 3.17 -0.25 -11.10
N TYR A 125 2.55 -0.89 -10.10
CA TYR A 125 2.84 -2.28 -9.74
C TYR A 125 2.36 -3.30 -10.79
N PRO A 126 1.15 -3.19 -11.37
CA PRO A 126 0.77 -4.05 -12.49
C PRO A 126 1.72 -3.94 -13.70
N LEU A 127 2.28 -2.74 -13.94
CA LEU A 127 3.28 -2.54 -15.00
C LEU A 127 4.61 -3.22 -14.65
N PHE A 128 5.01 -3.18 -13.37
CA PHE A 128 6.15 -3.93 -12.88
C PHE A 128 5.96 -5.45 -13.06
N LEU A 129 4.80 -6.01 -12.69
CA LEU A 129 4.52 -7.43 -12.89
C LEU A 129 4.51 -7.82 -14.38
N LEU A 130 3.92 -6.97 -15.23
CA LEU A 130 3.95 -7.17 -16.68
C LEU A 130 5.40 -7.26 -17.18
N THR A 131 6.26 -6.32 -16.80
CA THR A 131 7.66 -6.31 -17.25
C THR A 131 8.44 -7.52 -16.75
N GLU A 132 8.26 -7.95 -15.50
CA GLU A 132 8.87 -9.18 -14.98
C GLU A 132 8.44 -10.43 -15.75
N ASN A 133 7.14 -10.57 -16.02
CA ASN A 133 6.61 -11.73 -16.71
C ASN A 133 6.99 -11.75 -18.22
N LEU A 134 7.04 -10.59 -18.87
CA LEU A 134 7.54 -10.46 -20.25
C LEU A 134 9.04 -10.80 -20.33
N TYR A 135 9.83 -10.39 -19.33
CA TYR A 135 11.24 -10.74 -19.25
C TYR A 135 11.45 -12.26 -19.16
N LEU A 136 10.60 -12.99 -18.44
CA LEU A 136 10.64 -14.45 -18.40
C LEU A 136 10.38 -15.08 -19.78
N ILE A 137 9.38 -14.58 -20.52
CA ILE A 137 9.12 -15.05 -21.89
C ILE A 137 10.33 -14.78 -22.79
N ALA A 138 10.92 -13.58 -22.70
CA ALA A 138 12.09 -13.20 -23.49
C ALA A 138 13.30 -14.12 -23.24
N ARG A 139 13.39 -14.72 -22.05
CA ARG A 139 14.40 -15.73 -21.70
C ARG A 139 14.07 -17.15 -22.20
N GLY A 140 12.93 -17.34 -22.86
CA GLY A 140 12.47 -18.64 -23.34
C GLY A 140 11.72 -19.48 -22.29
N GLU A 141 11.37 -18.90 -21.14
CA GLU A 141 10.62 -19.61 -20.11
C GLU A 141 9.17 -19.87 -20.57
N ARG A 142 8.72 -21.12 -20.45
CA ARG A 142 7.35 -21.51 -20.80
C ARG A 142 6.39 -21.32 -19.62
N VAL A 143 6.09 -20.06 -19.29
CA VAL A 143 5.34 -19.68 -18.07
C VAL A 143 3.91 -20.24 -17.97
N PHE A 144 3.28 -20.67 -19.07
CA PHE A 144 1.95 -21.32 -19.06
C PHE A 144 1.98 -22.78 -19.51
N GLU A 145 3.15 -23.42 -19.59
CA GLU A 145 3.22 -24.84 -19.91
C GLU A 145 2.41 -25.64 -18.89
N GLY A 146 1.46 -26.46 -19.36
CA GLY A 146 0.55 -27.25 -18.52
C GLY A 146 -0.48 -26.46 -17.71
N VAL A 147 -0.72 -25.19 -18.04
CA VAL A 147 -1.78 -24.34 -17.45
C VAL A 147 -2.90 -24.14 -18.48
N GLU A 148 -4.11 -24.56 -18.11
CA GLU A 148 -5.33 -24.34 -18.87
C GLU A 148 -5.94 -22.99 -18.50
N ALA A 149 -5.76 -22.01 -19.38
CA ALA A 149 -6.32 -20.66 -19.23
C ALA A 149 -6.66 -20.08 -20.61
N SER A 150 -7.78 -19.36 -20.68
CA SER A 150 -8.16 -18.59 -21.88
C SER A 150 -7.20 -17.41 -22.09
N LEU A 151 -7.14 -16.87 -23.31
CA LEU A 151 -6.28 -15.72 -23.62
C LEU A 151 -6.52 -14.52 -22.69
N PRO A 152 -7.77 -14.10 -22.38
CA PRO A 152 -8.01 -13.00 -21.44
C PRO A 152 -7.45 -13.29 -20.03
N VAL A 153 -7.60 -14.52 -19.53
CA VAL A 153 -7.08 -14.90 -18.21
C VAL A 153 -5.56 -14.86 -18.19
N LYS A 154 -4.90 -15.29 -19.27
CA LYS A 154 -3.44 -15.15 -19.41
C LYS A 154 -3.00 -13.70 -19.40
N VAL A 155 -3.69 -12.83 -20.14
CA VAL A 155 -3.40 -11.39 -20.16
C VAL A 155 -3.55 -10.79 -18.76
N ILE A 156 -4.66 -11.06 -18.07
CA ILE A 156 -4.88 -10.57 -16.70
C ILE A 156 -3.76 -11.08 -15.77
N ALA A 157 -3.40 -12.36 -15.86
CA ALA A 157 -2.32 -12.95 -15.05
C ALA A 157 -0.97 -12.22 -15.24
N PHE A 158 -0.66 -11.71 -16.43
CA PHE A 158 0.57 -10.92 -16.63
C PHE A 158 0.61 -9.64 -15.80
N PHE A 159 -0.55 -9.01 -15.58
CA PHE A 159 -0.66 -7.75 -14.83
C PHE A 159 -0.86 -7.94 -13.34
N THR A 160 -1.40 -9.10 -12.91
CA THR A 160 -1.81 -9.30 -11.51
C THR A 160 -1.01 -10.37 -10.78
N LEU A 161 -0.39 -11.30 -11.50
CA LEU A 161 0.31 -12.45 -10.93
C LEU A 161 1.79 -12.43 -11.30
N ARG A 162 2.57 -13.26 -10.62
CA ARG A 162 3.98 -13.51 -10.92
C ARG A 162 4.21 -14.99 -11.14
N ASN A 163 5.00 -15.35 -12.15
CA ASN A 163 5.41 -16.73 -12.35
C ASN A 163 6.78 -16.99 -11.69
N VAL A 164 6.84 -17.83 -10.66
CA VAL A 164 8.07 -18.10 -9.89
C VAL A 164 8.41 -19.60 -9.83
N PRO A 165 9.68 -19.98 -9.64
CA PRO A 165 10.02 -21.35 -9.31
C PRO A 165 9.35 -21.79 -8.00
N ALA A 166 8.86 -23.04 -7.93
CA ALA A 166 8.14 -23.52 -6.74
C ALA A 166 8.99 -23.44 -5.46
N GLN A 167 10.30 -23.67 -5.56
CA GLN A 167 11.23 -23.51 -4.43
C GLN A 167 11.31 -22.07 -3.89
N VAL A 168 11.11 -21.06 -4.76
CA VAL A 168 11.09 -19.65 -4.34
C VAL A 168 9.80 -19.36 -3.59
N TYR A 169 8.66 -19.83 -4.11
CA TYR A 169 7.37 -19.73 -3.45
C TYR A 169 7.39 -20.40 -2.07
N LEU A 170 7.86 -21.65 -1.98
CA LEU A 170 7.95 -22.40 -0.71
C LEU A 170 8.81 -21.70 0.36
N ARG A 171 9.85 -20.97 -0.06
CA ARG A 171 10.75 -20.22 0.85
C ARG A 171 10.17 -18.87 1.27
N ARG A 172 9.28 -18.29 0.46
CA ARG A 172 8.74 -16.94 0.64
C ARG A 172 7.22 -16.95 0.66
N ARG A 173 6.61 -17.92 1.37
CA ARG A 173 5.13 -18.04 1.45
C ARG A 173 4.47 -16.77 1.96
N ASN A 174 5.09 -16.06 2.91
CA ASN A 174 4.55 -14.79 3.44
C ASN A 174 4.51 -13.64 2.40
N PHE A 175 5.05 -13.84 1.19
CA PHE A 175 5.06 -12.84 0.11
C PHE A 175 4.05 -13.15 -1.00
N TYR A 176 3.51 -14.36 -1.03
CA TYR A 176 2.83 -14.91 -2.19
C TYR A 176 1.68 -15.81 -1.75
N SER A 177 0.51 -15.65 -2.36
CA SER A 177 -0.51 -16.70 -2.34
C SER A 177 -0.46 -17.51 -3.64
N LEU A 178 -0.69 -18.82 -3.55
CA LEU A 178 -0.78 -19.67 -4.73
C LEU A 178 -1.99 -19.28 -5.59
N ALA A 179 -1.76 -18.96 -6.86
CA ALA A 179 -2.80 -18.55 -7.81
C ALA A 179 -3.14 -19.67 -8.81
N GLU A 180 -2.88 -20.93 -8.45
CA GLU A 180 -3.18 -22.10 -9.26
C GLU A 180 -4.04 -23.12 -8.49
N ARG A 181 -4.99 -23.72 -9.20
CA ARG A 181 -5.76 -24.88 -8.72
C ARG A 181 -5.37 -26.12 -9.51
N PHE A 182 -5.22 -27.24 -8.80
CA PHE A 182 -4.83 -28.53 -9.35
C PHE A 182 -6.01 -29.50 -9.36
N GLU A 183 -6.59 -29.76 -10.54
CA GLU A 183 -7.71 -30.68 -10.75
C GLU A 183 -7.40 -31.65 -11.89
N GLY A 184 -7.54 -32.96 -11.65
CA GLY A 184 -7.44 -33.99 -12.70
C GLY A 184 -6.11 -34.00 -13.48
N GLY A 185 -5.00 -33.60 -12.86
CA GLY A 185 -3.69 -33.49 -13.53
C GLY A 185 -3.50 -32.21 -14.36
N LYS A 186 -4.49 -31.32 -14.39
CA LYS A 186 -4.47 -30.01 -15.06
C LYS A 186 -4.37 -28.88 -14.04
N ARG A 187 -3.84 -27.73 -14.50
CA ARG A 187 -3.66 -26.53 -13.68
C ARG A 187 -4.50 -25.38 -14.22
N TYR A 188 -5.22 -24.71 -13.34
CA TYR A 188 -6.08 -23.57 -13.67
C TYR A 188 -5.65 -22.34 -12.89
N ILE A 189 -5.62 -21.18 -13.55
CA ILE A 189 -5.35 -19.91 -12.87
C ILE A 189 -6.58 -19.52 -12.06
N THR A 190 -6.36 -19.22 -10.78
CA THR A 190 -7.41 -18.74 -9.89
C THR A 190 -7.11 -17.30 -9.50
N LEU A 191 -8.02 -16.39 -9.87
CA LEU A 191 -7.98 -14.99 -9.48
C LEU A 191 -8.88 -14.84 -8.25
N ARG A 192 -8.29 -14.80 -7.06
CA ARG A 192 -9.01 -14.51 -5.81
C ARG A 192 -8.68 -13.11 -5.33
N ILE A 193 -9.65 -12.47 -4.70
CA ILE A 193 -9.50 -11.18 -4.03
C ILE A 193 -9.44 -11.47 -2.53
N GLY A 194 -8.40 -10.99 -1.85
CA GLY A 194 -8.22 -11.10 -0.40
C GLY A 194 -7.07 -12.02 0.04
N VAL A 195 -6.78 -12.00 1.35
CA VAL A 195 -5.74 -12.79 2.00
C VAL A 195 -6.38 -14.04 2.61
N GLU A 196 -6.20 -15.22 1.98
CA GLU A 196 -6.58 -16.52 2.55
C GLU A 196 -5.32 -17.32 2.94
N GLU A 197 -5.44 -18.07 4.04
CA GLU A 197 -4.45 -19.08 4.45
C GLU A 197 -4.57 -20.34 3.57
N GLU A 198 -3.42 -20.92 3.25
CA GLU A 198 -3.27 -21.92 2.20
C GLU A 198 -3.83 -23.30 2.56
N GLY A 199 -4.62 -23.85 1.65
CA GLY A 199 -5.02 -25.26 1.62
C GLY A 199 -4.05 -26.14 0.85
N GLU A 200 -3.65 -27.24 1.51
CA GLU A 200 -3.03 -28.51 1.09
C GLU A 200 -1.82 -28.56 0.14
N THR A 201 -0.84 -29.31 0.67
CA THR A 201 0.44 -29.76 0.13
C THR A 201 0.28 -30.80 -1.00
N LYS A 202 -0.07 -30.37 -2.20
CA LYS A 202 0.18 -31.19 -3.41
C LYS A 202 1.61 -30.96 -3.92
N PRO A 203 2.25 -31.95 -4.56
CA PRO A 203 3.57 -31.75 -5.18
C PRO A 203 3.47 -30.66 -6.24
N LEU A 204 4.23 -29.59 -6.05
CA LEU A 204 4.22 -28.43 -6.94
C LEU A 204 5.07 -28.71 -8.19
N PRO A 205 4.67 -28.19 -9.36
CA PRO A 205 5.47 -28.24 -10.57
C PRO A 205 6.73 -27.37 -10.42
N ASN A 206 7.62 -27.38 -11.43
CA ASN A 206 8.85 -26.58 -11.40
C ASN A 206 8.58 -25.07 -11.21
N ARG A 207 7.53 -24.55 -11.86
CA ARG A 207 7.11 -23.14 -11.78
C ARG A 207 5.60 -23.03 -11.56
N VAL A 208 5.21 -22.04 -10.78
CA VAL A 208 3.83 -21.77 -10.39
C VAL A 208 3.51 -20.28 -10.54
N TRP A 209 2.27 -19.98 -10.89
CA TRP A 209 1.69 -18.64 -10.77
C TRP A 209 1.29 -18.36 -9.33
N VAL A 210 1.73 -17.21 -8.84
CA VAL A 210 1.43 -16.72 -7.50
C VAL A 210 0.89 -15.30 -7.56
N SER A 211 0.00 -14.95 -6.66
CA SER A 211 -0.41 -13.57 -6.43
C SER A 211 0.52 -12.96 -5.37
N PRO A 212 1.35 -11.97 -5.74
CA PRO A 212 2.25 -11.34 -4.80
C PRO A 212 1.50 -10.36 -3.90
N TYR A 213 1.70 -10.45 -2.58
CA TYR A 213 1.19 -9.44 -1.66
C TYR A 213 1.92 -8.12 -1.89
N MET A 214 1.17 -7.06 -2.15
CA MET A 214 1.73 -5.72 -2.36
C MET A 214 2.23 -5.16 -1.02
N PRO A 215 3.43 -4.55 -0.96
CA PRO A 215 3.91 -3.88 0.26
C PRO A 215 3.19 -2.53 0.42
N PHE A 216 1.94 -2.57 0.86
CA PHE A 216 1.08 -1.39 0.79
C PHE A 216 1.46 -0.32 1.83
N VAL A 217 2.03 -0.70 2.98
CA VAL A 217 2.68 0.24 3.92
C VAL A 217 3.80 1.02 3.24
N THR A 218 4.58 0.37 2.37
CA THR A 218 5.62 1.07 1.58
C THR A 218 5.01 2.13 0.67
N LEU A 219 3.89 1.83 0.04
CA LEU A 219 3.20 2.78 -0.84
C LEU A 219 2.57 3.92 -0.04
N LEU A 220 2.01 3.63 1.14
CA LEU A 220 1.53 4.64 2.09
C LEU A 220 2.66 5.59 2.52
N ALA A 221 3.86 5.09 2.79
CA ALA A 221 5.01 5.93 3.12
C ALA A 221 5.42 6.85 1.96
N ILE A 222 5.45 6.34 0.72
CA ILE A 222 5.73 7.16 -0.47
C ILE A 222 4.61 8.19 -0.69
N GLY A 223 3.35 7.77 -0.60
CA GLY A 223 2.19 8.66 -0.74
C GLY A 223 2.16 9.75 0.33
N TYR A 224 2.63 9.43 1.54
CA TYR A 224 2.78 10.38 2.64
C TYR A 224 3.89 11.40 2.35
N ALA A 225 5.05 10.95 1.87
CA ALA A 225 6.13 11.85 1.44
C ALA A 225 5.68 12.79 0.33
N ILE A 226 4.89 12.30 -0.64
CA ILE A 226 4.28 13.13 -1.67
C ILE A 226 3.28 14.10 -1.05
N HIS A 227 2.43 13.66 -0.11
CA HIS A 227 1.51 14.56 0.57
C HIS A 227 2.24 15.72 1.26
N LEU A 228 3.33 15.44 1.98
CA LEU A 228 4.11 16.46 2.68
C LEU A 228 4.80 17.46 1.73
N THR A 229 5.21 17.03 0.54
CA THR A 229 5.98 17.87 -0.40
C THR A 229 5.12 18.52 -1.49
N ALA A 230 4.04 17.87 -1.89
CA ALA A 230 3.23 18.24 -3.04
C ALA A 230 1.72 18.29 -2.75
N GLY A 231 1.26 17.88 -1.57
CA GLY A 231 -0.15 17.68 -1.28
C GLY A 231 -0.74 16.50 -2.05
N CYS A 232 -2.02 16.58 -2.39
CA CYS A 232 -2.69 15.56 -3.18
C CYS A 232 -2.40 15.74 -4.67
N LEU A 233 -1.86 14.71 -5.34
CA LEU A 233 -1.63 14.74 -6.79
C LEU A 233 -2.94 14.90 -7.57
N LEU A 234 -4.03 14.31 -7.07
CA LEU A 234 -5.33 14.41 -7.72
C LEU A 234 -5.88 15.84 -7.69
N ASP A 235 -5.69 16.57 -6.59
CA ASP A 235 -6.04 17.99 -6.53
C ASP A 235 -5.33 18.77 -7.64
N ARG A 236 -4.04 18.51 -7.87
CA ARG A 236 -3.27 19.18 -8.93
C ARG A 236 -3.80 18.83 -10.32
N LEU A 237 -4.13 17.57 -10.58
CA LEU A 237 -4.67 17.15 -11.87
C LEU A 237 -6.05 17.76 -12.16
N LEU A 238 -6.91 17.86 -11.14
CA LEU A 238 -8.27 18.36 -11.29
C LEU A 238 -8.37 19.89 -11.28
N LEU A 239 -7.46 20.57 -10.58
CA LEU A 239 -7.46 22.04 -10.46
C LEU A 239 -6.54 22.74 -11.48
N ALA A 240 -5.57 22.03 -12.07
CA ALA A 240 -4.73 22.57 -13.16
C ALA A 240 -5.52 23.13 -14.36
N PRO A 241 -6.67 22.57 -14.78
CA PRO A 241 -7.46 23.13 -15.88
C PRO A 241 -8.19 24.43 -15.56
N LEU A 242 -8.29 24.84 -14.29
CA LEU A 242 -9.02 26.04 -13.85
C LEU A 242 -8.12 27.28 -13.67
N ALA A 243 -6.83 27.16 -13.98
CA ALA A 243 -5.83 28.21 -13.83
C ALA A 243 -5.50 28.97 -15.14
N TYR A 244 -6.32 28.79 -16.19
CA TYR A 244 -6.22 29.51 -17.48
C TYR A 244 -7.45 30.36 -17.75
#